data_AF-A0A1C4TRJ2-F1
#
_entry.id   AF-A0A1C4TRJ2-F1
#
_cell.length_a   1.000
_cell.length_b   1.000
_cell.length_c   1.000
_cell.angle_alpha   90.00
_cell.angle_beta   90.00
_cell.angle_gamma   90.00
#
_symmetry.space_group_name_H-M   'P 1'
#
loop_
_entity.id
_entity.type
_entity.pdbx_description
1 polymer ?
#
loop_
_entity_poly.entity_id
_entity_poly.type
_entity_poly.pdbx_seq_one_letter_code
_entity_poly.pdbx_strand_id
1 'polypeptide(L)'
;MTVPVQSLLFADPREAADLAAFLGRLLHYDRAAAVRLQAGGGDALAVFGRPPSFEVLAIRTARLARPETLDVTVSAGELLESLDVSGGDG
;
A
#
# COMPACT_ATOMS: atom_id res chain seq x y z
N MET A 1 0.92 15.30 14.89
CA MET A 1 1.93 14.26 15.14
C MET A 1 2.10 13.52 13.84
N THR A 2 3.03 13.96 12.99
CA THR A 2 3.26 13.39 11.66
C THR A 2 3.94 12.04 11.85
N VAL A 3 3.23 10.96 11.54
CA VAL A 3 3.85 9.63 11.50
C VAL A 3 5.02 9.70 10.52
N PRO A 4 6.23 9.22 10.87
CA PRO A 4 7.32 9.18 9.92
C PRO A 4 6.84 8.33 8.75
N VAL A 5 6.89 8.89 7.54
CA VAL A 5 6.81 8.13 6.30
C VAL A 5 7.96 7.14 6.35
N GLN A 6 7.70 5.96 6.89
CA GLN A 6 8.64 4.85 6.76
C GLN A 6 8.74 4.63 5.25
N SER A 7 9.93 4.87 4.69
CA SER A 7 10.19 4.57 3.28
C SER A 7 10.06 3.06 3.12
N LEU A 8 8.91 2.60 2.63
CA LEU A 8 8.73 1.19 2.27
C LEU A 8 9.65 0.90 1.08
N LEU A 9 10.74 0.18 1.35
CA LEU A 9 11.64 -0.31 0.33
C LEU A 9 11.10 -1.63 -0.20
N PHE A 10 10.55 -1.61 -1.41
CA PHE A 10 10.11 -2.82 -2.10
C PHE A 10 11.32 -3.63 -2.60
N ALA A 11 11.21 -4.95 -2.58
CA ALA A 11 12.27 -5.84 -3.09
C ALA A 11 12.43 -5.72 -4.61
N ASP A 12 11.34 -5.40 -5.31
CA ASP A 12 11.30 -5.28 -6.76
C ASP A 12 10.42 -4.08 -7.15
N PRO A 13 10.82 -3.25 -8.14
CA PRO A 13 10.01 -2.11 -8.58
C PRO A 13 8.66 -2.54 -9.17
N ARG A 14 8.54 -3.79 -9.63
CA ARG A 14 7.28 -4.37 -10.12
C ARG A 14 6.23 -4.51 -9.02
N GLU A 15 6.66 -4.76 -7.78
CA GLU A 15 5.75 -4.88 -6.63
C GLU A 15 5.07 -3.54 -6.33
N ALA A 16 5.84 -2.45 -6.39
CA ALA A 16 5.32 -1.09 -6.25
C ALA A 16 4.35 -0.74 -7.38
N ALA A 17 4.66 -1.12 -8.63
CA ALA A 17 3.80 -0.89 -9.78
C ALA A 17 2.47 -1.68 -9.72
N ASP A 18 2.48 -2.95 -9.31
CA ASP A 18 1.24 -3.73 -9.15
C ASP A 18 0.38 -3.16 -8.00
N LEU A 19 1.03 -2.75 -6.90
CA LEU A 19 0.35 -2.11 -5.78
C LEU A 19 -0.30 -0.78 -6.20
N ALA A 20 0.42 0.05 -6.95
CA ALA A 20 -0.12 1.30 -7.50
C ALA A 20 -1.31 1.03 -8.44
N ALA A 21 -1.21 0.05 -9.33
CA ALA A 21 -2.30 -0.34 -10.21
C ALA A 21 -3.54 -0.85 -9.44
N PHE A 22 -3.31 -1.61 -8.35
CA PHE A 22 -4.36 -2.08 -7.46
C PHE A 22 -5.06 -0.93 -6.72
N LEU A 23 -4.30 0.00 -6.14
CA LEU A 23 -4.84 1.18 -5.46
C LEU A 23 -5.60 2.09 -6.42
N GLY A 24 -5.10 2.28 -7.64
CA GLY A 24 -5.81 3.03 -8.68
C GLY A 24 -7.17 2.42 -9.01
N ARG A 25 -7.27 1.08 -9.08
CA ARG A 25 -8.56 0.39 -9.25
C ARG A 25 -9.45 0.55 -8.02
N LEU A 26 -8.90 0.46 -6.81
CA LEU A 26 -9.67 0.63 -5.58
C LEU A 26 -10.26 2.05 -5.49
N LEU A 27 -9.46 3.07 -5.77
CA LEU A 27 -9.86 4.49 -5.79
C LEU A 27 -10.86 4.82 -6.90
N HIS A 28 -10.82 4.08 -8.01
CA HIS A 28 -11.83 4.20 -9.05
C HIS A 28 -13.22 3.81 -8.54
N TYR A 29 -13.31 2.79 -7.68
CA TYR A 29 -14.57 2.38 -7.06
C TYR A 29 -14.94 3.22 -5.84
N ASP A 30 -13.96 3.51 -4.96
CA ASP A 30 -14.16 4.25 -3.73
C ASP A 30 -12.99 5.20 -3.46
N ARG A 31 -13.17 6.48 -3.78
CA ARG A 31 -12.12 7.51 -3.61
C ARG A 31 -11.74 7.76 -2.15
N ALA A 32 -12.61 7.43 -1.21
CA ALA A 32 -12.37 7.58 0.22
C ALA A 32 -11.84 6.28 0.87
N ALA A 33 -11.43 5.29 0.08
CA ALA A 33 -11.03 3.99 0.59
C ALA A 33 -9.81 4.10 1.50
N ALA A 34 -9.91 3.49 2.67
CA ALA A 34 -8.78 3.29 3.57
C ALA A 34 -8.16 1.90 3.34
N VAL A 35 -6.83 1.84 3.35
CA VAL A 35 -6.04 0.61 3.25
C VAL A 35 -5.22 0.44 4.51
N ARG A 36 -5.26 -0.75 5.08
CA ARG A 36 -4.41 -1.14 6.21
C ARG A 36 -3.19 -1.88 5.68
N LEU A 37 -2.01 -1.34 5.97
CA LEU A 37 -0.71 -1.92 5.67
C LEU A 37 -0.25 -2.68 6.91
N GLN A 38 0.03 -3.98 6.76
CA GLN A 38 0.52 -4.83 7.82
C GLN A 38 1.74 -5.63 7.35
N ALA A 39 2.87 -5.46 8.04
CA ALA A 39 4.07 -6.27 7.87
C ALA A 39 4.39 -6.99 9.19
N GLY A 40 4.59 -8.30 9.13
CA GLY A 40 4.71 -9.17 10.30
C GLY A 40 6.14 -9.44 10.77
N GLY A 41 7.11 -8.58 10.42
CA GLY A 41 8.53 -8.80 10.72
C GLY A 41 9.26 -9.69 9.71
N GLY A 42 8.65 -9.95 8.56
CA GLY A 42 9.27 -10.61 7.40
C GLY A 42 9.33 -9.67 6.20
N ASP A 43 9.84 -10.16 5.08
CA ASP A 43 9.86 -9.43 3.80
C ASP A 43 8.49 -9.29 3.14
N ALA A 44 7.40 -9.73 3.77
CA ALA A 44 6.05 -9.63 3.21
C ALA A 44 5.26 -8.46 3.82
N LEU A 45 4.83 -7.54 2.95
CA LEU A 45 3.84 -6.51 3.25
C LEU A 45 2.47 -7.01 2.80
N ALA A 46 1.49 -7.05 3.70
CA ALA A 46 0.10 -7.28 3.38
C ALA A 46 -0.67 -5.95 3.38
N VAL A 47 -1.42 -5.70 2.32
CA VAL A 47 -2.24 -4.52 2.10
C VAL A 47 -3.69 -4.95 2.07
N PHE A 48 -4.48 -4.46 3.02
CA PHE A 48 -5.89 -4.78 3.17
C PHE A 48 -6.72 -3.54 2.84
N GLY A 49 -7.40 -3.54 1.69
CA GLY A 49 -8.40 -2.54 1.35
C GLY A 49 -9.76 -2.90 1.96
N ARG A 50 -10.35 -1.96 2.71
CA ARG A 50 -11.72 -2.10 3.23
C ARG A 50 -12.63 -1.04 2.61
N PRO A 51 -13.29 -1.34 1.48
CA PRO A 51 -14.30 -0.44 0.96
C PRO A 51 -15.48 -0.37 1.94
N PRO A 52 -16.03 0.82 2.26
CA PRO A 52 -17.09 0.99 3.26
C PRO A 52 -18.42 0.32 2.86
N SER A 53 -18.61 0.00 1.57
CA SER A 53 -19.84 -0.60 1.05
C SER A 53 -19.77 -2.09 0.73
N PHE A 54 -18.59 -2.71 0.73
CA PHE A 54 -18.45 -4.11 0.33
C PHE A 54 -17.71 -4.88 1.42
N GLU A 55 -18.32 -5.95 1.94
CA GLU A 55 -17.72 -6.96 2.82
C GLU A 55 -16.53 -7.72 2.17
N VAL A 56 -15.99 -7.20 1.06
CA VAL A 56 -14.87 -7.77 0.32
C VAL A 56 -13.58 -7.11 0.77
N LEU A 57 -12.79 -7.86 1.54
CA LEU A 57 -11.41 -7.53 1.85
C LEU A 57 -10.57 -7.73 0.58
N ALA A 58 -10.15 -6.63 -0.03
CA ALA A 58 -9.20 -6.70 -1.13
C ALA A 58 -7.80 -6.80 -0.54
N ILE A 59 -7.18 -7.99 -0.64
CA ILE A 59 -5.86 -8.27 -0.05
C ILE A 59 -4.82 -8.32 -1.17
N ARG A 60 -3.76 -7.52 -1.01
CA ARG A 60 -2.55 -7.59 -1.84
C ARG A 60 -1.34 -7.84 -0.97
N THR A 61 -0.37 -8.58 -1.50
CA THR A 61 0.91 -8.79 -0.82
C THR A 61 2.04 -8.30 -1.71
N ALA A 62 2.97 -7.55 -1.14
CA ALA A 62 4.16 -7.08 -1.82
C ALA A 62 5.42 -7.51 -1.04
N ARG A 63 6.51 -7.82 -1.73
CA ARG A 63 7.79 -8.07 -1.09
C ARG A 63 8.54 -6.77 -0.78
N LEU A 64 9.06 -6.70 0.43
CA LEU A 64 9.95 -5.66 0.95
C LEU A 64 11.40 -6.11 0.82
N ALA A 65 12.29 -5.18 0.54
CA ALA A 65 13.74 -5.41 0.48
C ALA A 65 14.33 -5.75 1.86
N ARG A 66 13.65 -5.36 2.93
CA ARG A 66 14.04 -5.65 4.32
C ARG A 66 12.81 -6.08 5.14
N PRO A 67 12.99 -6.94 6.15
CA PRO A 67 11.92 -7.28 7.07
C PRO A 67 11.51 -6.05 7.88
N GLU A 68 10.23 -5.70 7.79
CA GLU A 68 9.64 -4.56 8.51
C GLU A 68 8.47 -5.06 9.36
N THR A 69 8.23 -4.37 10.48
CA THR A 69 7.06 -4.63 11.32
C THR A 69 6.25 -3.34 11.38
N LEU A 70 5.12 -3.31 10.69
CA LEU A 70 4.26 -2.13 10.62
C LEU A 70 2.81 -2.56 10.62
N ASP A 71 1.97 -1.77 11.26
CA ASP A 71 0.51 -1.93 11.24
C ASP A 71 -0.11 -0.55 11.23
N VAL A 72 -0.41 -0.03 10.05
CA VAL A 72 -0.91 1.33 9.88
C VAL A 72 -2.06 1.36 8.90
N THR A 73 -3.05 2.20 9.16
CA THR A 73 -4.14 2.45 8.20
C THR A 73 -3.91 3.82 7.58
N VAL A 74 -3.88 3.86 6.25
CA VAL A 74 -3.67 5.08 5.45
C VAL A 74 -4.74 5.17 4.38
N SER A 75 -4.94 6.37 3.84
CA SER A 75 -5.83 6.57 2.69
C SER A 75 -5.22 5.91 1.45
N ALA A 76 -6.02 5.22 0.65
CA ALA A 76 -5.55 4.61 -0.60
C ALA A 76 -4.99 5.65 -1.57
N GLY A 77 -5.55 6.87 -1.57
CA GLY A 77 -5.11 8.00 -2.40
C GLY A 77 -3.70 8.47 -2.03
N GLU A 78 -3.49 8.82 -0.76
CA GLU A 78 -2.17 9.21 -0.23
C GLU A 78 -1.11 8.14 -0.48
N LEU A 79 -1.46 6.86 -0.27
CA LEU A 79 -0.53 5.77 -0.54
C LEU A 79 -0.17 5.68 -2.03
N LEU A 80 -1.14 5.84 -2.93
CA LEU A 80 -0.90 5.83 -4.36
C LEU A 80 0.00 7.00 -4.79
N GLU A 81 -0.26 8.22 -4.30
CA GLU A 81 0.59 9.38 -4.59
C GLU A 81 2.03 9.18 -4.09
N SER A 82 2.20 8.59 -2.91
CA SER A 82 3.54 8.28 -2.37
C SER A 82 4.28 7.21 -3.20
N LEU A 83 3.56 6.25 -3.79
CA LEU A 83 4.13 5.22 -4.66
C LEU A 83 4.46 5.77 -6.06
N ASP A 84 3.62 6.66 -6.60
CA ASP A 84 3.86 7.36 -7.86
C ASP A 84 5.14 8.21 -7.78
N VAL A 85 5.33 8.94 -6.68
CA VAL A 85 6.58 9.68 -6.39
C VAL A 85 7.81 8.77 -6.28
N SER A 86 7.65 7.52 -5.84
CA SER A 86 8.76 6.57 -5.68
C SER A 86 9.07 5.76 -6.95
N GLY A 87 8.09 5.62 -7.85
CA GLY A 87 8.22 4.92 -9.14
C GLY A 87 8.41 5.84 -10.34
N GLY A 88 8.18 7.14 -10.17
CA GLY A 88 8.40 8.18 -11.16
C GLY A 88 9.77 8.84 -11.01
N ASP A 89 10.83 8.10 -11.31
CA ASP A 89 12.09 8.69 -11.77
C ASP A 89 12.51 7.99 -13.06
N GLY A 90 12.84 8.80 -14.07
CA GLY A 90 13.00 8.42 -15.49
C GLY A 90 14.26 7.66 -15.84
#